data_AF-A0A943HR61-F1
#
_entry.id   AF-A0A943HR61-F1
#
_cell.length_a   1.000
_cell.length_b   1.000
_cell.length_c   1.000
_cell.angle_alpha   90.00
_cell.angle_beta   90.00
_cell.angle_gamma   90.00
#
_symmetry.space_group_name_H-M   'P 1'
#
loop_
_entity.id
_entity.type
_entity.pdbx_description
1 polymer ?
#
loop_
_entity_poly.entity_id
_entity_poly.type
_entity_poly.pdbx_seq_one_letter_code
_entity_poly.pdbx_strand_id
1 'polypeptide(L)' 'MNGIIINDELHELVSLRTSPPCDNCSLQENCDKTDFFLCTVIAGRHKSDERFVKRGKVKEFIKKLNS' A
#
# COMPACT_ATOMS: atom_id res chain seq x y z
N MET A 1 -2.48 -10.54 6.66
CA MET A 1 -2.13 -9.68 5.51
C MET A 1 -2.10 -8.26 6.03
N ASN A 2 -0.96 -7.56 5.90
CA ASN A 2 -0.85 -6.17 6.31
C ASN A 2 -1.17 -5.32 5.08
N GLY A 3 -2.44 -4.95 4.92
CA GLY A 3 -2.92 -4.24 3.74
C GLY A 3 -4.23 -3.52 4.02
N ILE A 4 -4.55 -2.56 3.16
CA ILE A 4 -5.80 -1.80 3.22
C ILE A 4 -6.60 -2.01 1.94
N ILE A 5 -7.90 -1.80 2.03
CA ILE A 5 -8.81 -1.85 0.89
C ILE A 5 -9.29 -0.44 0.61
N ILE A 6 -9.07 0.01 -0.63
CA ILE A 6 -9.52 1.32 -1.11
C ILE A 6 -10.22 1.08 -2.45
N ASN A 7 -11.46 1.54 -2.60
CA ASN A 7 -12.22 1.41 -3.84
C ASN A 7 -12.26 -0.02 -4.43
N ASP A 8 -12.50 -1.04 -3.58
CA ASP A 8 -12.47 -2.47 -3.92
C ASP A 8 -11.10 -3.03 -4.37
N GLU A 9 -10.03 -2.26 -4.23
CA GLU A 9 -8.67 -2.65 -4.54
C GLU A 9 -7.88 -2.95 -3.28
N LEU A 10 -7.10 -4.03 -3.34
CA LEU A 10 -6.23 -4.46 -2.26
C LEU A 10 -4.86 -3.81 -2.42
N HIS A 11 -4.48 -3.03 -1.41
CA HIS A 11 -3.18 -2.40 -1.30
C HIS A 11 -2.41 -3.10 -0.18
N GLU A 12 -1.38 -3.85 -0.54
CA GLU A 12 -0.54 -4.56 0.44
C GLU A 12 0.64 -3.69 0.86
N LEU A 13 0.92 -3.64 2.16
CA LEU A 13 2.11 -3.00 2.70
C LEU A 13 3.32 -3.93 2.48
N VAL A 14 4.31 -3.45 1.74
CA VAL A 14 5.53 -4.18 1.41
C VAL A 14 6.77 -3.40 1.81
N SER A 15 7.82 -4.09 2.27
CA SER A 15 9.15 -3.50 2.49
C SER A 15 9.95 -3.56 1.19
N LEU A 16 10.36 -2.41 0.69
CA LEU A 16 11.12 -2.21 -0.53
C LEU A 16 12.24 -1.19 -0.25
N ARG A 17 13.45 -1.73 -0.03
CA ARG A 17 14.60 -1.00 0.55
C ARG A 17 15.24 0.08 -0.33
N THR A 18 14.81 0.27 -1.58
CA THR A 18 15.63 0.95 -2.61
C THR A 18 14.95 2.06 -3.40
N SER A 19 13.76 2.54 -3.01
CA SER A 19 13.19 3.74 -3.66
C SER A 19 12.64 4.73 -2.65
N PRO A 20 12.58 6.03 -3.01
CA PRO A 20 11.86 7.05 -2.27
C PRO A 20 10.47 6.56 -1.83
N PRO A 21 9.96 7.01 -0.66
CA PRO A 21 8.74 6.47 -0.08
C PRO A 21 7.48 6.54 -0.96
N CYS A 22 7.37 7.56 -1.81
CA CYS A 22 6.24 7.72 -2.73
C CYS A 22 6.45 7.07 -4.11
N ASP A 23 7.69 6.66 -4.43
CA ASP A 23 7.95 5.93 -5.66
C ASP A 23 7.37 4.52 -5.55
N ASN A 24 6.62 4.10 -6.57
CA ASN A 24 5.92 2.82 -6.60
C ASN A 24 4.89 2.63 -5.47
N CYS A 25 4.47 3.71 -4.81
CA CYS A 25 3.34 3.71 -3.89
C CYS A 25 2.05 3.73 -4.71
N SER A 26 1.17 2.77 -4.50
CA SER A 26 -0.16 2.73 -5.12
C SER A 26 -1.10 3.87 -4.70
N LEU A 27 -0.69 4.68 -3.72
CA LEU A 27 -1.38 5.87 -3.23
C LEU A 27 -0.59 7.15 -3.57
N GLN A 28 0.26 7.11 -4.59
CA GLN A 28 1.14 8.21 -4.98
C GLN A 28 0.38 9.53 -5.23
N GLU A 29 -0.83 9.48 -5.79
CA GLU A 29 -1.67 10.68 -6.02
C GLU A 29 -2.06 11.41 -4.73
N ASN A 30 -1.94 10.75 -3.58
CA ASN A 30 -2.21 11.29 -2.25
C ASN A 30 -0.93 11.79 -1.55
N CYS A 31 0.25 11.59 -2.13
CA CYS A 31 1.53 11.97 -1.53
C CYS A 31 1.69 13.50 -1.40
N ASP A 32 1.20 14.27 -2.38
CA ASP A 32 1.36 15.74 -2.40
C ASP A 32 0.26 16.51 -1.65
N LYS A 33 -0.88 15.86 -1.38
CA LYS A 33 -2.12 16.58 -1.01
C LYS A 33 -2.37 16.71 0.48
N THR A 34 -1.81 15.85 1.33
CA THR A 34 -1.96 16.05 2.79
C THR A 34 -1.01 15.27 3.67
N ASP A 35 -0.39 14.17 3.23
CA ASP A 35 0.35 13.35 4.18
C ASP A 35 1.35 12.44 3.45
N PHE A 36 2.64 12.80 3.49
CA PHE A 36 3.76 11.85 3.34
C PHE A 36 3.50 10.54 4.14
N PHE A 37 2.70 10.65 5.20
CA PHE A 37 2.24 9.61 6.10
C PHE A 37 1.30 8.57 5.46
N LEU A 38 0.58 8.80 4.36
CA LEU A 38 -0.27 7.74 3.78
C LEU A 38 0.52 6.66 3.03
N CYS A 39 1.66 7.02 2.44
CA CYS A 39 2.59 6.04 1.86
C CYS A 39 3.57 5.46 2.90
N THR A 40 3.75 6.10 4.07
CA THR A 40 4.75 5.70 5.10
C THR A 40 4.18 5.27 6.46
N VAL A 41 2.91 5.53 6.76
CA VAL A 41 2.28 5.33 8.07
C VAL A 41 0.96 4.59 7.90
N ILE A 42 1.09 3.27 7.79
CA ILE A 42 0.22 2.31 8.49
C ILE A 42 1.14 1.26 9.14
N ALA A 43 1.99 1.72 10.06
CA ALA A 43 2.73 0.87 11.01
C ALA A 43 3.28 1.67 12.22
N GLY A 44 2.73 2.85 12.53
CA GLY A 44 3.04 3.57 13.78
C GLY A 44 4.47 4.10 13.97
N ARG A 45 5.40 3.93 13.02
CA ARG A 45 6.74 4.54 13.01
C ARG A 45 7.19 4.72 11.57
N HIS A 46 7.82 5.85 11.25
CA HIS A 46 8.46 6.13 9.96
C HIS A 46 9.46 5.02 9.57
N LYS A 47 8.99 3.98 8.90
CA LYS A 47 9.84 3.02 8.21
C LYS A 47 9.91 3.45 6.75
N SER A 48 11.03 4.04 6.37
CA SER A 48 11.26 4.57 5.03
C SER A 48 11.27 3.51 3.93
N ASP A 49 11.36 2.23 4.30
CA ASP A 49 11.34 1.10 3.40
C ASP A 49 9.94 0.50 3.19
N GLU A 50 8.92 0.84 3.98
CA GLU A 50 7.57 0.26 3.81
C GLU A 50 6.65 1.17 2.97
N ARG A 51 5.90 0.59 2.03
CA ARG A 51 4.92 1.31 1.18
C ARG A 51 3.82 0.39 0.65
N PHE A 52 2.69 0.99 0.28
CA PHE A 52 1.55 0.26 -0.29
C PHE A 52 1.73 -0.06 -1.76
N VAL A 53 1.62 -1.33 -2.14
CA VAL A 53 1.59 -1.80 -3.53
C VAL A 53 0.21 -2.37 -3.86
N LYS A 54 -0.33 -1.95 -5.00
CA LYS A 54 -1.61 -2.43 -5.51
C LYS A 54 -1.47 -3.88 -5.95
N ARG A 55 -2.31 -4.75 -5.41
CA ARG A 55 -2.34 -6.18 -5.72
C ARG A 55 -3.47 -6.56 -6.67
N GLY A 56 -4.51 -5.74 -6.76
CA GLY A 56 -5.65 -5.96 -7.66
C GLY A 56 -6.98 -5.92 -6.92
N LYS A 57 -8.05 -6.41 -7.54
CA LYS A 57 -9.38 -6.37 -6.94
C LYS A 57 -9.51 -7.40 -5.82
N VAL A 58 -10.10 -6.99 -4.71
CA VAL A 58 -10.32 -7.85 -3.54
C VAL A 58 -11.08 -9.13 -3.91
N LYS A 59 -12.06 -9.05 -4.81
CA LYS A 59 -12.84 -10.20 -5.28
C LYS A 59 -11.98 -11.29 -5.92
N GLU A 60 -10.91 -10.92 -6.62
CA GLU A 60 -10.00 -11.88 -7.25
C GLU A 60 -9.15 -12.62 -6.21
N PHE A 61 -8.76 -11.93 -5.13
CA PHE A 61 -8.06 -12.53 -4.00
C PHE A 61 -8.95 -13.48 -3.21
N ILE A 62 -10.17 -13.05 -2.89
CA ILE A 62 -11.14 -13.89 -2.16
C ILE A 62 -11.43 -15.17 -2.96
N LYS A 63 -11.60 -15.07 -4.27
CA LYS A 63 -11.82 -16.23 -5.14
C LYS A 63 -10.64 -17.22 -5.09
N LYS A 64 -9.40 -16.71 -5.01
CA LYS A 64 -8.19 -17.55 -4.88
C LYS A 64 -8.04 -18.21 -3.51
N LEU A 65 -8.49 -17.57 -2.43
CA LEU A 65 -8.46 -18.14 -1.08
C LEU A 65 -9.47 -19.27 -0.89
N ASN A 66 -10.58 -19.20 -1.61
CA ASN A 66 -11.66 -20.18 -1.53
C ASN A 66 -11.52 -21.32 -2.57
N SER A 67 -10.37 -21.42 -3.23
CA SER A 67 -10.06 -22.41 -4.26
C SER A 67 -8.92 -23.30 -3.83
#